data_AF-A0A3E0MXK4-F1
#
_entry.id   AF-A0A3E0MXK4-F1
#
_cell.length_a   1.000
_cell.length_b   1.000
_cell.length_c   1.000
_cell.angle_alpha   90.00
_cell.angle_beta   90.00
_cell.angle_gamma   90.00
#
_symmetry.space_group_name_H-M   'P 1'
#
loop_
_entity.id
_entity.type
_entity.pdbx_description
1 polymer ?
#
loop_
_entity_poly.entity_id
_entity_poly.type
_entity_poly.pdbx_seq_one_letter_code
_entity_poly.pdbx_strand_id
1 'polypeptide(L)' 'SFTVLGTDGFGRSDTRAKLREFFEVDRRYVVLAAMTALADEGAIPRSDLAKVMSDLGIDPSKPDPTTV' A
#
# COMPACT_ATOMS: atom_id res chain seq x y z
N SER A 1 12.62 4.43 9.43
CA SER A 1 12.29 5.60 8.59
C SER A 1 10.94 6.21 9.01
N PHE A 2 10.43 7.25 8.34
CA PHE A 2 9.04 7.73 8.51
C PHE A 2 8.32 7.72 7.15
N THR A 3 7.23 6.96 7.05
CA THR A 3 6.43 6.79 5.83
C THR A 3 4.97 7.14 6.14
N VAL A 4 4.36 7.95 5.28
CA VAL A 4 2.96 8.40 5.43
C VAL A 4 2.12 7.81 4.32
N LEU A 5 0.93 7.33 4.68
CA LEU A 5 -0.12 6.94 3.74
C LEU A 5 -1.26 7.97 3.86
N GLY A 6 -1.80 8.40 2.72
CA GLY A 6 -2.78 9.47 2.63
C GLY A 6 -3.91 9.12 1.67
N THR A 7 -4.97 9.92 1.70
CA THR A 7 -6.11 9.78 0.79
C THR A 7 -6.08 10.87 -0.27
N ASP A 8 -4.92 11.03 -0.91
CA ASP A 8 -4.68 12.00 -1.97
C ASP A 8 -5.47 11.61 -3.23
N GLY A 9 -5.95 12.60 -3.97
CA GLY A 9 -6.81 12.40 -5.15
C GLY A 9 -8.29 12.74 -4.90
N PHE A 10 -9.12 12.56 -5.94
CA PHE A 10 -10.55 12.87 -5.86
C PHE A 10 -11.35 11.77 -5.17
N GLY A 11 -12.35 12.19 -4.40
CA GLY A 11 -13.29 11.27 -3.76
C GLY A 11 -14.20 10.57 -4.76
N ARG A 12 -14.69 9.38 -4.39
CA ARG A 12 -15.72 8.65 -5.13
C ARG A 12 -16.72 7.99 -4.19
N SER A 13 -17.89 7.64 -4.71
CA SER A 13 -18.94 6.96 -3.94
C SER A 13 -18.69 5.46 -3.92
N ASP A 14 -18.36 4.91 -2.75
CA ASP A 14 -18.25 3.47 -2.50
C ASP A 14 -18.32 3.21 -0.98
N THR A 15 -18.30 1.94 -0.59
CA THR A 15 -18.15 1.50 0.80
C THR A 15 -16.79 1.94 1.38
N ARG A 16 -16.74 2.13 2.71
CA ARG A 16 -15.49 2.48 3.41
C ARG A 16 -14.35 1.51 3.15
N ALA A 17 -14.64 0.21 3.06
CA ALA A 17 -13.62 -0.80 2.79
C ALA A 17 -13.00 -0.60 1.40
N LYS A 18 -13.83 -0.40 0.38
CA LYS A 18 -13.38 -0.15 -0.98
C LYS A 18 -12.68 1.19 -1.16
N LEU A 19 -13.10 2.23 -0.45
CA LEU A 19 -12.39 3.52 -0.45
C LEU A 19 -11.02 3.42 0.22
N ARG A 20 -10.87 2.68 1.32
CA ARG A 20 -9.56 2.50 1.97
C ARG A 20 -8.60 1.66 1.13
N GLU A 21 -9.12 0.67 0.40
CA GLU A 21 -8.36 -0.08 -0.61
C GLU A 21 -7.97 0.82 -1.79
N PHE A 22 -8.90 1.65 -2.26
CA PHE A 22 -8.65 2.59 -3.35
C PHE A 22 -7.57 3.61 -3.00
N PHE A 23 -7.67 4.27 -1.86
CA PHE A 23 -6.71 5.26 -1.40
C PHE A 23 -5.45 4.64 -0.78
N GLU A 24 -5.33 3.30 -0.72
CA GLU A 24 -4.09 2.65 -0.26
C GLU A 24 -3.79 2.90 1.22
N VAL A 25 -4.84 3.03 2.03
CA VAL A 25 -4.77 3.35 3.47
C VAL A 25 -5.34 2.24 4.37
N ASP A 26 -5.67 1.07 3.81
CA ASP A 26 -6.08 -0.08 4.61
C ASP A 26 -4.89 -0.82 5.24
N ARG A 27 -5.19 -1.80 6.11
CA ARG A 27 -4.18 -2.56 6.86
C ARG A 27 -3.10 -3.19 5.99
N ARG A 28 -3.42 -3.55 4.74
CA ARG A 28 -2.50 -4.24 3.83
C ARG A 28 -1.38 -3.30 3.41
N TYR A 29 -1.74 -2.08 3.07
CA TYR A 29 -0.79 -1.04 2.67
C TYR A 29 0.08 -0.58 3.85
N VAL A 30 -0.47 -0.54 5.07
CA VAL A 30 0.33 -0.30 6.29
C VAL A 30 1.38 -1.41 6.50
N VAL A 31 1.00 -2.68 6.33
CA VAL A 31 1.95 -3.81 6.43
C VAL A 31 3.02 -3.71 5.35
N LEU A 32 2.63 -3.44 4.10
CA LEU A 32 3.60 -3.28 3.01
C LEU A 32 4.57 -2.13 3.28
N ALA A 33 4.08 -0.96 3.75
CA ALA A 33 4.93 0.18 4.10
C ALA A 33 5.95 -0.17 5.20
N ALA A 34 5.52 -0.89 6.24
CA ALA A 34 6.40 -1.34 7.31
C ALA A 34 7.45 -2.35 6.82
N MET A 35 7.04 -3.32 6.00
CA MET A 35 7.95 -4.31 5.41
C MET A 35 8.98 -3.66 4.48
N THR A 36 8.55 -2.70 3.66
CA THR A 36 9.44 -1.91 2.81
C THR A 36 10.46 -1.16 3.64
N ALA A 37 10.04 -0.49 4.73
CA ALA A 37 10.98 0.21 5.62
C ALA A 37 12.03 -0.74 6.23
N LEU A 38 11.63 -1.94 6.66
CA LEU A 38 12.58 -2.96 7.16
C LEU A 38 13.54 -3.44 6.07
N ALA A 39 13.07 -3.58 4.83
CA ALA A 39 13.90 -3.99 3.70
C ALA A 39 14.90 -2.90 3.32
N ASP A 40 14.49 -1.63 3.39
CA ASP A 40 15.33 -0.45 3.13
C ASP A 40 16.43 -0.32 4.19
N GLU A 41 16.14 -0.68 5.44
CA GLU A 41 17.10 -0.76 6.55
C GLU A 41 17.99 -2.02 6.49
N GLY A 42 17.75 -2.91 5.52
CA GLY A 42 18.52 -4.15 5.33
C GLY A 42 18.21 -5.26 6.34
N ALA A 43 17.17 -5.09 7.17
CA ALA A 43 16.75 -6.08 8.15
C ALA A 43 16.12 -7.33 7.51
N ILE A 44 15.57 -7.18 6.30
CA ILE A 44 15.03 -8.26 5.47
C ILE A 44 15.42 -8.06 4.00
N PRO A 45 15.45 -9.11 3.16
CA PRO A 45 15.72 -8.95 1.74
C PRO A 45 14.50 -8.37 1.00
N ARG A 46 14.75 -7.45 0.05
CA ARG A 46 13.69 -6.84 -0.78
C ARG A 46 12.89 -7.84 -1.61
N SER A 47 13.43 -9.02 -1.89
CA SER A 47 12.73 -10.11 -2.58
C SER A 47 11.46 -10.54 -1.84
N ASP A 48 11.40 -10.38 -0.52
CA ASP A 48 10.25 -10.80 0.29
C ASP A 48 9.03 -9.90 0.07
N LEU A 49 9.22 -8.66 -0.41
CA LEU A 49 8.12 -7.72 -0.67
C LEU A 49 7.16 -8.24 -1.75
N ALA A 50 7.67 -8.97 -2.75
CA ALA A 50 6.82 -9.57 -3.78
C ALA A 50 5.85 -10.60 -3.19
N LYS A 51 6.33 -11.40 -2.23
CA LYS A 51 5.50 -12.35 -1.50
C LYS A 51 4.47 -11.63 -0.61
N VAL A 52 4.89 -10.58 0.10
CA VAL A 52 3.99 -9.77 0.94
C VAL A 52 2.84 -9.16 0.13
N MET A 53 3.15 -8.58 -1.04
CA MET A 53 2.12 -8.03 -1.93
C MET A 53 1.15 -9.11 -2.41
N SER A 54 1.65 -10.29 -2.80
CA SER A 54 0.83 -11.44 -3.19
C SER A 54 -0.08 -11.93 -2.06
N ASP A 55 0.48 -12.16 -0.87
CA ASP A 55 -0.25 -12.68 0.30
C ASP A 55 -1.36 -11.71 0.76
N LEU A 56 -1.15 -10.41 0.57
CA LEU A 56 -2.12 -9.36 0.89
C LEU A 56 -3.07 -9.02 -0.27
N GLY A 57 -2.83 -9.54 -1.48
CA GLY A 57 -3.60 -9.21 -2.67
C GLY A 57 -3.50 -7.73 -3.04
N ILE A 58 -2.31 -7.15 -2.97
CA ILE A 58 -2.01 -5.79 -3.44
C ILE A 58 -1.58 -5.88 -4.90
N ASP A 59 -2.27 -5.13 -5.77
CA ASP A 59 -1.92 -5.01 -7.18
C ASP A 59 -0.93 -3.84 -7.39
N PRO A 60 0.34 -4.11 -7.77
CA PRO A 60 1.33 -3.07 -8.02
C PRO A 60 1.10 -2.30 -9.33
N SER A 61 0.22 -2.81 -10.21
CA SER A 61 -0.12 -2.16 -11.49
C SER A 61 -1.35 -1.25 -11.40
N LYS A 62 -1.99 -1.20 -10.22
CA LYS A 62 -3.12 -0.33 -9.97
C LYS A 62 -2.72 1.14 -10.19
N PRO A 63 -3.55 1.95 -10.88
CA PRO A 63 -3.28 3.38 -11.05
C PRO A 63 -3.22 4.13 -9.72
N ASP A 64 -2.36 5.14 -9.66
CA ASP A 64 -2.26 6.07 -8.53
C ASP A 64 -3.60 6.82 -8.34
N PRO A 65 -4.16 6.90 -7.12
CA PRO A 65 -5.41 7.59 -6.84
C PRO A 65 -5.49 9.06 -7.28
N THR A 66 -4.34 9.73 -7.48
CA THR A 66 -4.25 11.11 -7.97
C THR A 66 -4.39 11.25 -9.49
N THR A 67 -4.32 10.13 -10.22
CA THR A 67 -4.31 10.11 -11.70
C THR A 67 -5.64 9.71 -12.33
N VAL A 68 -6.65 9.42 -11.50
CA VAL A 68 -7.96 8.89 -11.90
C VAL A 68 -9.12 9.76 -11.47
#